data_AF-A0A3B0TUF9-F1
#
_entry.id   AF-A0A3B0TUF9-F1
#
_cell.length_a   1.000
_cell.length_b   1.000
_cell.length_c   1.000
_cell.angle_alpha   90.00
_cell.angle_beta   90.00
_cell.angle_gamma   90.00
#
_symmetry.space_group_name_H-M   'P 1'
#
loop_
_entity.id
_entity.type
_entity.pdbx_description
1 polymer ?
#
loop_
_entity_poly.entity_id
_entity_poly.type
_entity_poly.pdbx_seq_one_letter_code
_entity_poly.pdbx_strand_id
1 'polypeptide(L)' 'MAEVLDNPTVVVARELTKKFEEVKKGSALEVEEYFSSKTPKGEFVVLVNLVSS' A
#
# COMPACT_ATOMS: atom_id res chain seq x y z
N MET A 1 0.37 9.88 0.58
CA MET A 1 1.81 9.52 0.44
C MET A 1 2.38 10.05 -0.86
N ALA A 2 1.67 9.88 -1.99
CA ALA A 2 2.15 10.34 -3.28
C ALA A 2 2.54 11.82 -3.31
N GLU A 3 1.70 12.68 -2.75
CA GLU A 3 1.92 14.14 -2.73
C GLU A 3 3.10 14.57 -1.84
N VAL A 4 3.28 13.92 -0.69
CA VAL A 4 4.22 14.37 0.36
C VAL A 4 5.60 13.71 0.23
N LEU A 5 5.67 12.52 -0.38
CA LEU A 5 6.88 11.69 -0.45
C LEU A 5 7.33 11.40 -1.88
N ASP A 6 6.88 12.21 -2.85
CA ASP A 6 7.21 12.07 -4.28
C ASP A 6 6.88 10.68 -4.86
N ASN A 7 5.64 10.24 -4.64
CA ASN A 7 5.10 8.97 -5.17
C ASN A 7 6.04 7.75 -5.01
N PRO A 8 6.41 7.40 -3.76
CA PRO A 8 7.39 6.34 -3.52
C PRO A 8 6.84 4.98 -3.95
N THR A 9 7.74 4.04 -4.22
CA THR A 9 7.35 2.62 -4.32
C THR A 9 6.97 2.10 -2.94
N VAL A 10 5.84 1.40 -2.85
CA VAL A 10 5.29 0.86 -1.62
C VAL A 10 4.88 -0.60 -1.78
N VAL A 11 4.81 -1.30 -0.66
CA VAL A 11 4.12 -2.59 -0.53
C VAL A 11 3.07 -2.45 0.56
N VAL A 12 1.81 -2.71 0.22
CA VAL A 12 0.69 -2.73 1.15
C VAL A 12 0.22 -4.16 1.29
N ALA A 13 0.33 -4.70 2.49
CA ALA A 13 -0.22 -5.99 2.87
C ALA A 13 -1.44 -5.78 3.78
N ARG A 14 -2.45 -6.64 3.65
CA ARG A 14 -3.69 -6.60 4.40
C ARG A 14 -3.99 -7.97 4.98
N GLU A 15 -4.44 -8.01 6.24
CA GLU A 15 -4.87 -9.24 6.93
C GLU A 15 -3.81 -10.37 6.88
N LEU A 16 -2.53 -10.02 7.11
CA LEU A 16 -1.44 -10.99 7.07
C LEU A 16 -1.73 -12.20 7.98
N THR A 17 -1.38 -13.40 7.52
CA THR A 17 -1.63 -14.69 8.18
C THR A 17 -3.09 -15.15 8.22
N LYS A 18 -4.04 -14.36 7.71
CA LYS A 18 -5.46 -14.74 7.62
C LYS A 18 -5.74 -15.44 6.28
N LYS A 19 -6.87 -16.15 6.20
CA LYS A 19 -7.32 -16.86 4.99
C LYS A 19 -7.43 -15.97 3.74
N PHE A 20 -7.70 -14.68 3.92
CA PHE A 20 -7.91 -13.71 2.86
C PHE A 20 -6.84 -12.61 2.87
N GLU A 21 -5.60 -12.98 3.19
CA GLU A 21 -4.47 -12.04 3.11
C GLU A 21 -4.29 -11.52 1.67
N GLU A 22 -3.88 -10.27 1.55
CA GLU A 22 -3.69 -9.60 0.27
C GLU A 22 -2.40 -8.77 0.32
N VAL A 23 -1.56 -8.86 -0.72
CA VAL A 23 -0.34 -8.07 -0.85
C VAL A 23 -0.33 -7.37 -2.20
N LYS A 24 -0.17 -6.04 -2.19
CA LYS A 24 -0.09 -5.19 -3.39
C LYS A 24 1.19 -4.36 -3.35
N LYS A 25 1.98 -4.45 -4.41
CA LYS A 25 3.17 -3.61 -4.64
C LYS A 25 2.91 -2.67 -5.81
N GLY A 26 3.39 -1.44 -5.72
CA GLY A 26 3.28 -0.43 -6.77
C GLY A 26 3.80 0.92 -6.29
N SER A 27 3.64 1.96 -7.09
CA SER A 27 3.75 3.33 -6.62
C SER A 27 2.64 3.67 -5.62
N ALA A 28 2.85 4.67 -4.77
CA ALA A 28 1.86 5.09 -3.79
C ALA A 28 0.50 5.43 -4.45
N LEU A 29 0.51 6.06 -5.63
CA LEU A 29 -0.71 6.36 -6.40
C LEU A 29 -1.44 5.09 -6.85
N GLU A 30 -0.76 4.16 -7.51
CA GLU A 30 -1.39 2.94 -8.04
C GLU A 30 -2.02 2.09 -6.92
N VAL A 31 -1.37 2.06 -5.76
CA VAL A 31 -1.87 1.29 -4.62
C VAL A 31 -3.05 2.00 -3.95
N GLU A 32 -3.02 3.33 -3.85
CA GLU A 32 -4.13 4.14 -3.37
C GLU A 32 -5.37 3.97 -4.26
N GLU A 33 -5.25 4.08 -5.58
CA GLU A 33 -6.33 3.85 -6.53
C GLU A 33 -6.95 2.45 -6.37
N TYR A 34 -6.09 1.44 -6.23
CA TYR A 34 -6.51 0.05 -6.07
C TYR A 34 -7.36 -0.16 -4.81
N PHE A 35 -6.92 0.35 -3.66
CA PHE A 35 -7.65 0.19 -2.40
C PHE A 35 -8.83 1.16 -2.24
N SER A 36 -8.85 2.29 -2.95
CA SER A 36 -9.97 3.24 -2.95
C SER A 36 -11.25 2.65 -3.55
N SER A 37 -11.12 1.67 -4.45
CA SER A 37 -12.26 0.94 -5.02
C SER A 37 -12.88 -0.11 -4.07
N LYS A 38 -12.26 -0.37 -2.91
CA LYS A 38 -12.65 -1.41 -1.95
C LYS A 38 -12.97 -0.79 -0.60
N THR A 39 -13.88 -1.37 0.18
CA THR A 39 -14.03 -0.94 1.59
C THR A 39 -12.77 -1.35 2.37
N PRO A 40 -11.99 -0.40 2.92
CA PRO A 40 -10.84 -0.73 3.74
C PRO A 40 -11.36 -1.28 5.06
N LYS A 41 -11.16 -2.58 5.32
CA LYS A 41 -11.47 -3.21 6.60
C LYS A 41 -10.28 -4.02 7.07
N GLY A 42 -10.05 -3.99 8.37
CA GLY A 42 -9.03 -4.81 9.00
C GLY A 42 -7.64 -4.17 8.99
N GLU A 43 -6.63 -4.98 9.28
CA GLU A 43 -5.27 -4.53 9.51
C GLU A 43 -4.49 -4.40 8.20
N PHE A 44 -3.69 -3.33 8.11
CA PHE A 44 -2.79 -3.08 7.01
C PHE A 44 -1.35 -2.91 7.52
N VAL A 45 -0.41 -3.45 6.76
CA VAL A 45 1.03 -3.20 6.90
C VAL A 45 1.52 -2.53 5.64
N VAL A 46 2.19 -1.38 5.79
CA VAL A 46 2.70 -0.59 4.66
C VAL A 46 4.22 -0.51 4.77
N LEU A 47 4.92 -1.05 3.78
CA LEU A 47 6.36 -0.85 3.60
C LEU A 47 6.58 0.27 2.59
N VAL A 48 7.42 1.23 2.96
CA VAL A 48 7.72 2.40 2.13
C VAL A 48 9.18 2.36 1.73
N ASN A 49 9.44 2.37 0.41
CA ASN A 49 10.80 2.54 -0.10
C ASN A 49 11.09 4.02 -0.26
N LEU A 50 11.75 4.60 0.75
CA LEU A 50 12.25 5.98 0.69
C LEU A 50 13.65 5.95 0.10
N VAL A 51 13.78 6.37 -1.15
CA VAL A 51 15.08 6.58 -1.77
C VAL A 51 15.51 8.00 -1.43
N SER A 52 16.67 8.15 -0.78
CA SER A 52 17.31 9.46 -0.66
C SER A 52 18.18 9.67 -1.90
N SER A 53 17.81 10.65 -2.71
CA SER A 53 18.57 11.14 -3.85
C SER A 53 19.81 11.92 -3.40
#